data_AF-A0A847BQS6-F1
#
_entry.id   AF-A0A847BQS6-F1
#
_cell.length_a   1.000
_cell.length_b   1.000
_cell.length_c   1.000
_cell.angle_alpha   90.00
_cell.angle_beta   90.00
_cell.angle_gamma   90.00
#
_symmetry.space_group_name_H-M   'P 1'
#
loop_
_entity.id
_entity.type
_entity.pdbx_description
1 polymer ?
#
loop_
_entity_poly.entity_id
_entity_poly.type
_entity_poly.pdbx_seq_one_letter_code
_entity_poly.pdbx_strand_id
1 'polypeptide(L)'
;MQIDLIKKYLKSPVKTPYFLFVGDSQYTDTINNLSYLGLDIVPMSSFCRNDDKLPDIDGLFTYIEAADVNFKGKAFIVTGLGELLAILGKEMASRTLSRLKDFNAGGAKVVLLLRGLASQIDDLQ
;
A
#
# COMPACT_ATOMS: atom_id res chain seq x y z
N MET A 1 -9.80 -9.44 13.98
CA MET A 1 -8.47 -8.80 14.07
C MET A 1 -7.98 -8.58 12.65
N GLN A 2 -7.73 -7.34 12.19
CA GLN A 2 -7.37 -7.05 10.78
C GLN A 2 -6.16 -7.88 10.29
N ILE A 3 -5.24 -8.23 11.18
CA ILE A 3 -4.08 -9.10 10.91
C ILE A 3 -4.47 -10.49 10.39
N ASP A 4 -5.57 -11.09 10.85
CA ASP A 4 -6.00 -12.42 10.37
C ASP A 4 -6.49 -12.38 8.92
N LEU A 5 -7.12 -11.26 8.52
CA LEU A 5 -7.52 -11.03 7.13
C LEU A 5 -6.30 -10.89 6.23
N ILE A 6 -5.25 -10.22 6.71
CA ILE A 6 -3.99 -10.07 5.97
C ILE A 6 -3.31 -11.43 5.82
N LYS A 7 -3.21 -12.22 6.90
CA LYS A 7 -2.69 -13.60 6.82
C LYS A 7 -3.46 -14.45 5.81
N LYS A 8 -4.78 -14.32 5.75
CA LYS A 8 -5.63 -14.98 4.76
C LYS A 8 -5.34 -14.48 3.34
N TYR A 9 -5.21 -13.17 3.15
CA TYR A 9 -4.86 -12.56 1.86
C TYR A 9 -3.50 -13.04 1.35
N LEU A 10 -2.48 -13.08 2.21
CA LEU A 10 -1.12 -13.54 1.86
C LEU A 10 -1.10 -14.97 1.33
N LYS A 11 -2.00 -15.83 1.82
CA LYS A 11 -2.15 -17.23 1.37
C LYS A 11 -3.16 -17.41 0.23
N SER A 12 -3.89 -16.37 -0.14
CA SER A 12 -4.94 -16.45 -1.16
C SER A 12 -4.37 -16.42 -2.59
N PRO A 13 -5.13 -16.83 -3.62
CA PRO A 13 -4.73 -16.64 -5.01
C PRO A 13 -4.94 -15.20 -5.53
N VAL A 14 -5.42 -14.27 -4.68
CA VAL A 14 -5.72 -12.89 -5.08
C VAL A 14 -4.43 -12.16 -5.47
N LYS A 15 -4.43 -11.56 -6.66
CA LYS A 15 -3.26 -10.85 -7.21
C LYS A 15 -3.34 -9.33 -7.09
N THR A 16 -4.49 -8.81 -6.67
CA THR A 16 -4.66 -7.37 -6.45
C THR A 16 -4.07 -6.96 -5.09
N PRO A 17 -3.61 -5.70 -4.94
CA PRO A 17 -3.18 -5.15 -3.67
C PRO A 17 -4.29 -5.21 -2.60
N TYR A 18 -3.91 -5.46 -1.36
CA TYR A 18 -4.80 -5.42 -0.21
C TYR A 18 -4.77 -4.04 0.45
N PHE A 19 -5.93 -3.41 0.60
CA PHE A 19 -6.07 -2.08 1.18
C PHE A 19 -6.31 -2.20 2.69
N LEU A 20 -5.42 -1.61 3.49
CA LEU A 20 -5.51 -1.63 4.95
C LEU A 20 -5.61 -0.20 5.48
N PHE A 21 -6.84 0.21 5.78
CA PHE A 21 -7.11 1.52 6.37
C PHE A 21 -6.91 1.47 7.88
N VAL A 22 -6.10 2.39 8.39
CA VAL A 22 -5.78 2.50 9.82
C VAL A 22 -5.87 3.94 10.31
N GLY A 23 -6.29 4.10 11.57
CA GLY A 23 -6.22 5.37 12.27
C GLY A 23 -4.81 5.66 12.80
N ASP A 24 -4.57 6.92 13.18
CA ASP A 24 -3.25 7.38 13.65
C ASP A 24 -2.75 6.60 14.86
N SER A 25 -3.63 6.28 15.81
CA SER A 25 -3.28 5.53 17.03
C SER A 25 -2.89 4.08 16.76
N GLN A 26 -3.33 3.50 15.64
CA GLN A 26 -3.10 2.09 15.30
C GLN A 26 -1.94 1.90 14.31
N TYR A 27 -1.42 2.98 13.72
CA TYR A 27 -0.47 2.92 12.62
C TYR A 27 0.83 2.22 13.00
N THR A 28 1.49 2.66 14.07
CA THR A 28 2.77 2.10 14.54
C THR A 28 2.63 0.64 14.94
N ASP A 29 1.58 0.31 15.69
CA ASP A 29 1.30 -1.08 16.10
C ASP A 29 1.03 -1.98 14.89
N THR A 30 0.34 -1.46 13.88
CA THR A 30 0.04 -2.22 12.65
C THR A 30 1.32 -2.49 11.86
N ILE A 31 2.20 -1.50 11.70
CA ILE A 31 3.51 -1.69 11.04
C ILE A 31 4.31 -2.76 11.77
N ASN A 32 4.47 -2.63 13.09
CA ASN A 32 5.22 -3.60 13.90
C ASN A 32 4.66 -5.02 13.74
N ASN A 33 3.34 -5.18 13.86
CA ASN A 33 2.67 -6.47 13.70
C ASN A 33 2.90 -7.09 12.32
N LEU A 34 2.88 -6.29 11.26
CA LEU A 34 3.10 -6.79 9.90
C LEU A 34 4.57 -7.08 9.62
N SER A 35 5.51 -6.32 10.20
CA SER A 35 6.93 -6.65 10.16
C SER A 35 7.23 -7.98 10.85
N TYR A 36 6.55 -8.31 11.95
CA TYR A 36 6.65 -9.64 12.58
C TYR A 36 6.16 -10.79 11.70
N LEU A 37 5.36 -10.52 10.66
CA LEU A 37 4.96 -11.51 9.66
C LEU A 37 6.01 -11.69 8.55
N GLY A 38 7.13 -10.96 8.60
CA GLY A 38 8.23 -11.05 7.64
C GLY A 38 7.98 -10.29 6.33
N LEU A 39 7.09 -9.30 6.34
CA LEU A 39 6.86 -8.45 5.16
C LEU A 39 7.88 -7.32 5.12
N ASP A 40 8.47 -7.12 3.95
CA ASP A 40 9.36 -5.98 3.72
C ASP A 40 8.56 -4.67 3.75
N ILE A 41 9.09 -3.64 4.41
CA ILE A 41 8.47 -2.30 4.43
C ILE A 41 9.05 -1.48 3.29
N VAL A 42 8.17 -0.99 2.42
CA VAL A 42 8.50 -0.11 1.29
C VAL A 42 7.85 1.24 1.55
N PRO A 43 8.59 2.22 2.10
CA PRO A 43 8.03 3.55 2.31
C PRO A 43 7.89 4.29 0.99
N MET A 44 6.82 5.07 0.84
CA MET A 44 6.56 5.86 -0.35
C MET A 44 7.70 6.86 -0.63
N SER A 45 8.40 7.32 0.41
CA SER A 45 9.59 8.17 0.28
C SER A 45 10.73 7.53 -0.52
N SER A 46 10.78 6.21 -0.65
CA SER A 46 11.76 5.53 -1.53
C SER A 46 11.55 5.83 -3.02
N PHE A 47 10.40 6.39 -3.39
CA PHE A 47 10.07 6.81 -4.75
C PHE A 47 10.26 8.33 -4.96
N CYS A 48 10.84 9.05 -4.01
CA CYS A 48 11.25 10.43 -4.20
C CYS A 48 12.48 10.49 -5.12
N ARG A 49 12.40 11.28 -6.20
CA ARG A 49 13.54 11.44 -7.13
C ARG A 49 14.73 12.18 -6.50
N ASN A 50 14.46 13.08 -5.56
CA ASN A 50 15.41 13.90 -4.80
C ASN A 50 14.75 14.32 -3.48
N ASP A 51 15.54 14.91 -2.59
CA ASP A 51 15.05 15.58 -1.39
C ASP A 51 13.98 16.64 -1.74
N ASP A 52 13.00 16.81 -0.84
CA ASP A 52 11.88 17.75 -0.98
C ASP A 52 10.97 17.56 -2.20
N LYS A 53 11.02 16.40 -2.87
CA LYS A 53 10.08 16.04 -3.94
C LYS A 53 9.01 15.08 -3.46
N LEU A 54 7.82 15.24 -4.03
CA LEU A 54 6.75 14.27 -3.86
C LEU A 54 7.18 12.92 -4.44
N PRO A 55 6.80 11.81 -3.80
CA PRO A 55 7.02 10.48 -4.33
C PRO A 55 6.38 10.26 -5.71
N ASP A 56 7.06 9.49 -6.55
CA ASP A 56 6.56 9.07 -7.86
C ASP A 56 5.57 7.89 -7.72
N ILE A 57 4.28 8.15 -7.95
CA ILE A 57 3.23 7.13 -7.91
C ILE A 57 3.42 6.10 -9.03
N ASP A 58 3.82 6.53 -10.23
CA ASP A 58 4.06 5.59 -11.33
C ASP A 58 5.29 4.72 -11.05
N GLY A 59 6.29 5.27 -10.33
CA GLY A 59 7.41 4.51 -9.79
C GLY A 59 6.98 3.36 -8.85
N LEU A 60 5.95 3.57 -8.02
CA LEU A 60 5.38 2.51 -7.20
C LEU A 60 4.77 1.39 -8.06
N PHE A 61 4.01 1.73 -9.10
CA PHE A 61 3.44 0.72 -10.01
C PHE A 61 4.54 -0.12 -10.67
N THR A 62 5.56 0.52 -11.23
CA THR A 62 6.72 -0.17 -11.83
C THR A 62 7.44 -1.07 -10.83
N TYR A 63 7.57 -0.64 -9.57
CA TYR A 63 8.15 -1.47 -8.52
C TYR A 63 7.32 -2.72 -8.24
N ILE A 64 5.98 -2.61 -8.20
CA ILE A 64 5.11 -3.76 -8.01
C ILE A 64 5.20 -4.72 -9.21
N GLU A 65 5.27 -4.23 -10.44
CA GLU A 65 5.46 -5.08 -11.63
C GLU A 65 6.81 -5.82 -11.59
N ALA A 66 7.88 -5.10 -11.25
CA ALA A 66 9.20 -5.70 -11.10
C ALA A 66 9.23 -6.74 -9.97
N ALA A 67 8.39 -6.55 -8.94
CA ALA A 67 8.33 -7.45 -7.81
C ALA A 67 7.75 -8.83 -8.17
N ASP A 68 6.79 -8.87 -9.10
CA ASP A 68 6.25 -10.12 -9.64
C ASP A 68 7.37 -11.00 -10.24
N VAL A 69 8.19 -10.40 -11.11
CA VAL A 69 9.24 -11.10 -11.85
C VAL A 69 10.43 -11.47 -10.96
N ASN A 70 10.87 -10.53 -10.12
CA ASN A 70 12.16 -10.65 -9.43
C ASN A 70 12.06 -11.33 -8.06
N PHE A 71 10.94 -11.21 -7.36
CA PHE A 71 10.88 -11.59 -5.94
C PHE A 71 10.15 -12.92 -5.66
N LYS A 72 9.84 -13.74 -6.67
CA LYS A 72 9.29 -15.11 -6.50
C LYS A 72 8.16 -15.21 -5.46
N GLY A 73 7.26 -14.22 -5.43
CA GLY A 73 6.12 -14.20 -4.50
C GLY A 73 6.39 -13.66 -3.10
N LYS A 74 7.39 -12.77 -2.93
CA LYS A 74 7.53 -11.99 -1.70
C LYS A 74 6.31 -11.12 -1.42
N ALA A 75 6.09 -10.89 -0.14
CA ALA A 75 5.08 -9.99 0.38
C ALA A 75 5.73 -8.72 0.95
N PHE A 76 5.16 -7.57 0.66
CA PHE A 76 5.64 -6.29 1.19
C PHE A 76 4.49 -5.34 1.50
N ILE A 77 4.79 -4.34 2.32
CA ILE A 77 3.86 -3.33 2.78
C ILE A 77 4.31 -1.98 2.23
N VAL A 78 3.39 -1.24 1.63
CA VAL A 78 3.62 0.14 1.21
C VAL A 78 3.10 1.07 2.30
N THR A 79 3.97 1.95 2.80
CA THR A 79 3.63 2.95 3.82
C THR A 79 3.77 4.37 3.24
N GLY A 80 3.12 5.38 3.81
CA GLY A 80 3.22 6.77 3.31
C GLY A 80 2.29 7.12 2.14
N LEU A 81 1.71 6.12 1.46
CA LEU A 81 0.78 6.37 0.35
C LEU A 81 -0.49 7.09 0.83
N GLY A 82 -1.02 6.71 1.99
CA GLY A 82 -2.22 7.35 2.56
C GLY A 82 -2.00 8.85 2.81
N GLU A 83 -0.88 9.22 3.44
CA GLU A 83 -0.53 10.63 3.67
C GLU A 83 -0.29 11.40 2.36
N LEU A 84 0.38 10.78 1.38
CA LEU A 84 0.60 11.39 0.07
C LEU A 84 -0.73 11.71 -0.62
N LEU A 85 -1.65 10.74 -0.66
CA LEU A 85 -2.96 10.92 -1.26
C LEU A 85 -3.80 11.96 -0.48
N ALA A 86 -3.64 12.02 0.85
CA ALA A 86 -4.28 13.03 1.66
C ALA A 86 -3.85 14.45 1.25
N ILE A 87 -2.56 14.66 0.94
CA ILE A 87 -1.99 15.93 0.48
C ILE A 87 -2.43 16.27 -0.95
N LEU A 88 -2.45 15.28 -1.86
CA LEU A 88 -2.81 15.47 -3.26
C LEU A 88 -4.31 15.75 -3.48
N GLY A 89 -5.13 15.38 -2.50
CA GLY A 89 -6.57 15.64 -2.49
C GLY A 89 -7.42 14.53 -3.11
N LYS A 90 -8.73 14.64 -2.89
CA LYS A 90 -9.72 13.57 -3.14
C LYS A 90 -9.75 13.04 -4.58
N GLU A 91 -9.64 13.91 -5.57
CA GLU A 91 -9.70 13.50 -6.99
C GLU A 91 -8.50 12.59 -7.34
N MET A 92 -7.30 13.01 -6.94
CA MET A 92 -6.08 12.24 -7.19
C MET A 92 -6.02 10.98 -6.34
N ALA A 93 -6.48 11.04 -5.09
CA ALA A 93 -6.66 9.87 -4.24
C ALA A 93 -7.59 8.83 -4.88
N SER A 94 -8.80 9.24 -5.30
CA SER A 94 -9.77 8.35 -5.92
C SER A 94 -9.22 7.72 -7.21
N ARG A 95 -8.57 8.50 -8.07
CA ARG A 95 -7.96 8.00 -9.31
C ARG A 95 -6.85 6.99 -9.02
N THR A 96 -6.00 7.26 -8.04
CA THR A 96 -4.86 6.38 -7.70
C THR A 96 -5.34 5.09 -7.05
N LEU A 97 -6.27 5.17 -6.10
CA LEU A 97 -6.86 4.00 -5.44
C LEU A 97 -7.62 3.13 -6.43
N SER A 98 -8.35 3.73 -7.37
CA SER A 98 -9.03 2.99 -8.46
C SER A 98 -8.02 2.25 -9.33
N ARG A 99 -6.93 2.92 -9.74
CA ARG A 99 -5.84 2.27 -10.50
C ARG A 99 -5.25 1.09 -9.71
N LEU A 100 -4.96 1.26 -8.42
CA LEU A 100 -4.39 0.22 -7.56
C LEU A 100 -5.36 -0.95 -7.30
N LYS A 101 -6.66 -0.68 -7.25
CA LYS A 101 -7.70 -1.70 -7.04
C LYS A 101 -7.74 -2.70 -8.19
N ASP A 102 -7.63 -2.21 -9.41
CA ASP A 102 -7.65 -3.02 -10.63
C ASP A 102 -6.24 -3.48 -11.05
N PHE A 103 -5.21 -3.08 -10.29
CA PHE A 103 -3.82 -3.40 -10.59
C PHE A 103 -3.48 -4.85 -10.23
N ASN A 104 -2.82 -5.54 -11.16
CA ASN A 104 -2.39 -6.92 -10.97
C ASN A 104 -0.92 -6.96 -10.51
N ALA A 105 -0.69 -7.27 -9.24
CA ALA A 105 0.66 -7.44 -8.67
C ALA A 105 1.30 -8.80 -9.02
N GLY A 106 0.66 -9.59 -9.87
CA GLY A 106 1.14 -10.90 -10.29
C GLY A 106 1.22 -11.90 -9.14
N GLY A 107 2.39 -12.48 -8.93
CA GLY A 107 2.73 -13.36 -7.81
C GLY A 107 3.15 -12.62 -6.54
N ALA A 108 3.46 -11.32 -6.61
CA ALA A 108 3.81 -10.52 -5.44
C ALA A 108 2.56 -10.24 -4.58
N LYS A 109 2.77 -10.14 -3.26
CA LYS A 109 1.71 -9.76 -2.31
C LYS A 109 1.96 -8.35 -1.81
N VAL A 110 0.99 -7.47 -2.03
CA VAL A 110 1.12 -6.05 -1.70
C VAL A 110 0.06 -5.67 -0.70
N VAL A 111 0.49 -5.13 0.45
CA VAL A 111 -0.40 -4.54 1.45
C VAL A 111 -0.20 -3.04 1.44
N LEU A 112 -1.24 -2.28 1.09
CA LEU A 112 -1.22 -0.82 1.12
C LEU A 112 -1.71 -0.36 2.50
N LEU A 113 -0.80 0.16 3.33
CA LEU A 113 -1.15 0.72 4.62
C LEU A 113 -1.55 2.18 4.45
N LEU A 114 -2.84 2.46 4.62
CA LEU A 114 -3.44 3.74 4.32
C LEU A 114 -3.88 4.44 5.61
N ARG A 115 -3.15 5.51 5.96
CA ARG A 115 -3.45 6.42 7.07
C ARG A 115 -3.88 7.79 6.54
N GLY A 116 -4.68 8.52 7.31
CA GLY A 116 -5.03 9.92 7.00
C GLY A 116 -6.05 10.09 5.86
N LEU A 117 -6.59 9.00 5.32
CA LEU A 117 -7.59 9.04 4.26
C LEU A 117 -9.04 8.97 4.78
N ALA A 118 -9.27 8.87 6.09
CA ALA A 118 -10.62 8.73 6.65
C ALA A 118 -11.60 9.82 6.19
N SER A 119 -11.13 11.06 6.04
CA SER A 119 -11.92 12.19 5.53
C SER A 119 -12.18 12.17 4.02
N GLN A 120 -11.46 11.34 3.25
CA GLN A 120 -11.56 11.24 1.79
C GLN A 120 -12.29 9.98 1.32
N ILE A 121 -12.44 8.98 2.20
CA ILE A 121 -13.07 7.67 1.88
C ILE A 121 -14.54 7.62 2.30
N ASP A 122 -15.06 8.62 3.02
CA ASP A 122 -16.48 8.66 3.43
C ASP A 122 -17.45 8.62 2.21
N ASP A 123 -16.97 9.00 1.01
CA ASP A 123 -17.70 8.93 -0.26
C ASP A 123 -17.36 7.71 -1.15
N LEU A 124 -16.47 6.82 -0.70
CA LEU A 124 -16.00 5.64 -1.46
C LEU A 124 -16.60 4.32 -0.97
N GLN A 125 -17.53 4.36 0.01
CA GLN A 125 -18.31 3.22 0.50
C GLN A 125 -19.64 3.07 -0.22
#